data_AF-A0A7Z9IL72-F1
#
_entry.id   AF-A0A7Z9IL72-F1
#
_cell.length_a   1.000
_cell.length_b   1.000
_cell.length_c   1.000
_cell.angle_alpha   90.00
_cell.angle_beta   90.00
_cell.angle_gamma   90.00
#
_symmetry.space_group_name_H-M   'P 1'
#
loop_
_entity.id
_entity.type
_entity.pdbx_description
1 polymer ?
#
loop_
_entity_poly.entity_id
_entity_poly.type
_entity_poly.pdbx_seq_one_letter_code
_entity_poly.pdbx_strand_id
1 'polypeptide(L)'
;MLDYITIVAQIATGVATLAVAVFLASQLRLQHKDSLVATRTELTSGIVQWIGFMITDPGFTHIYLKAIEGDAALNKEERHRFNVFMVSYFLRIQELWDYDNNSDQVKMYANIILGTGPGVIDWYQSMGRFVMIPRFTKYLDKLIQN
;
A
#
# COMPACT_ATOMS: atom_id res chain seq x y z
N MET A 1 57.78 15.27 25.08
CA MET A 1 57.27 13.87 25.19
C MET A 1 55.75 13.85 25.33
N LEU A 2 55.15 14.74 26.13
CA LEU A 2 53.69 14.88 26.27
C LEU A 2 52.98 15.28 24.95
N ASP A 3 53.54 16.20 24.16
CA ASP A 3 52.91 16.65 22.90
C ASP A 3 52.72 15.54 21.88
N TYR A 4 53.65 14.58 21.82
CA TYR A 4 53.56 13.43 20.92
C TYR A 4 52.42 12.49 21.31
N ILE A 5 52.22 12.31 22.63
CA ILE A 5 51.11 11.51 23.17
C ILE A 5 49.78 12.20 22.87
N THR A 6 49.71 13.53 23.00
CA THR A 6 48.50 14.31 22.70
C THR A 6 48.14 14.27 21.21
N ILE A 7 49.11 14.38 20.31
CA ILE A 7 48.89 14.29 18.86
C ILE A 7 48.38 12.90 18.48
N VAL A 8 49.00 11.84 19.01
CA VAL A 8 48.55 10.46 18.77
C VAL A 8 47.15 10.22 19.32
N ALA A 9 46.84 10.74 20.52
CA ALA A 9 45.51 10.64 21.11
C ALA A 9 44.44 11.36 20.26
N GLN A 10 44.72 12.58 19.77
CA GLN A 10 43.78 13.31 18.93
C GLN A 10 43.52 12.62 17.58
N ILE A 11 44.55 12.06 16.95
CA ILE A 11 44.39 11.28 15.72
C ILE A 11 43.53 10.03 16.00
N ALA A 12 43.81 9.31 17.09
CA ALA A 12 43.01 8.15 17.49
C ALA A 12 41.54 8.52 17.76
N THR A 13 41.28 9.64 18.43
CA THR A 13 39.92 10.16 18.65
C THR A 13 39.23 10.57 17.34
N GLY A 14 39.96 11.19 16.41
CA GLY A 14 39.45 11.55 15.09
C GLY A 14 39.06 10.32 14.27
N VAL A 15 39.92 9.29 14.26
CA VAL A 15 39.66 8.01 13.59
C VAL A 15 38.45 7.30 14.22
N ALA A 16 38.35 7.28 15.56
CA ALA A 16 37.21 6.70 16.25
C ALA A 16 35.89 7.41 15.91
N THR A 17 35.90 8.75 15.85
CA THR A 17 34.73 9.55 15.48
C THR A 17 34.30 9.26 14.04
N LEU A 18 35.25 9.15 13.12
CA LEU A 18 34.99 8.84 11.72
C LEU A 18 34.43 7.42 11.55
N ALA A 19 34.96 6.45 12.31
CA ALA A 19 34.43 5.09 12.33
C ALA A 19 32.97 5.04 12.82
N VAL A 20 32.64 5.78 13.88
CA VAL A 20 31.26 5.90 14.38
C VAL A 20 30.34 6.54 13.34
N ALA A 21 30.78 7.60 12.67
CA ALA A 21 30.01 8.25 11.61
C ALA A 21 29.72 7.31 10.43
N VAL A 22 30.72 6.53 9.98
CA VAL A 22 30.55 5.52 8.92
C VAL A 22 29.59 4.41 9.36
N PHE A 23 29.69 3.96 10.62
CA PHE A 23 28.79 2.96 11.18
C PHE A 23 27.34 3.46 11.23
N LEU A 24 27.12 4.68 11.72
CA LEU A 24 25.79 5.31 11.74
C LEU A 24 25.24 5.52 10.33
N ALA A 25 26.05 5.98 9.38
CA ALA A 25 25.64 6.13 7.98
C ALA A 25 25.26 4.77 7.35
N SER A 26 26.00 3.71 7.66
CA SER A 26 25.70 2.35 7.21
C SER A 26 24.38 1.84 7.82
N GLN A 27 24.17 2.06 9.11
CA GLN A 27 22.92 1.71 9.79
C GLN A 27 21.73 2.50 9.25
N LEU A 28 21.87 3.80 9.01
CA LEU A 28 20.80 4.63 8.42
C LEU A 28 20.42 4.12 7.03
N ARG A 29 21.40 3.72 6.23
CA ARG A 29 21.15 3.14 4.90
C ARG A 29 20.43 1.79 4.97
N LEU A 30 20.76 0.96 5.96
CA LEU A 30 20.07 -0.31 6.21
C LEU A 30 18.66 -0.08 6.74
N GLN A 31 18.49 0.77 7.75
CA GLN A 31 17.18 1.16 8.28
C GLN A 31 16.27 1.77 7.22
N HIS A 32 16.79 2.58 6.30
CA HIS A 32 16.00 3.07 5.18
C HIS A 32 15.49 1.89 4.33
N LYS A 33 16.35 0.94 3.98
CA LYS A 33 15.92 -0.24 3.20
C LYS A 33 14.89 -1.08 3.97
N ASP A 34 15.13 -1.32 5.25
CA ASP A 34 14.25 -2.13 6.09
C ASP A 34 12.89 -1.45 6.32
N SER A 35 12.88 -0.12 6.50
CA SER A 35 11.66 0.67 6.63
C SER A 35 10.83 0.66 5.35
N LEU A 36 11.49 0.71 4.18
CA LEU A 36 10.81 0.65 2.88
C LEU A 36 10.18 -0.74 2.65
N VAL A 37 10.86 -1.81 3.07
CA VAL A 37 10.34 -3.18 3.00
C VAL A 37 9.21 -3.40 4.01
N ALA A 38 9.37 -2.94 5.24
CA ALA A 38 8.36 -3.06 6.29
C ALA A 38 7.06 -2.35 5.92
N THR A 39 7.14 -1.12 5.39
CA THR A 39 5.97 -0.36 4.92
C THR A 39 5.25 -1.12 3.82
N ARG A 40 5.98 -1.64 2.82
CA ARG A 40 5.39 -2.44 1.74
C ARG A 40 4.73 -3.71 2.25
N THR A 41 5.37 -4.41 3.18
CA THR A 41 4.83 -5.63 3.81
C THR A 41 3.58 -5.34 4.62
N GLU A 42 3.52 -4.23 5.36
CA GLU A 42 2.33 -3.80 6.10
C GLU A 42 1.17 -3.38 5.16
N LEU A 43 1.49 -2.67 4.07
CA LEU A 43 0.51 -2.34 3.03
C LEU A 43 -0.10 -3.60 2.44
N THR A 44 0.75 -4.58 2.12
CA THR A 44 0.39 -5.86 1.51
C THR A 44 -0.34 -6.80 2.47
N SER A 45 0.11 -6.90 3.72
CA SER A 45 -0.51 -7.76 4.74
C SER A 45 -1.93 -7.31 5.04
N GLY A 46 -2.18 -5.99 5.07
CA GLY A 46 -3.51 -5.43 5.18
C GLY A 46 -4.43 -5.93 4.06
N ILE A 47 -4.00 -5.85 2.80
CA ILE A 47 -4.78 -6.34 1.65
C ILE A 47 -5.09 -7.84 1.80
N VAL A 48 -4.10 -8.65 2.16
CA VAL A 48 -4.27 -10.11 2.34
C VAL A 48 -5.23 -10.44 3.49
N GLN A 49 -5.14 -9.72 4.61
CA GLN A 49 -6.03 -9.92 5.75
C GLN A 49 -7.49 -9.60 5.39
N TRP A 50 -7.73 -8.54 4.62
CA TRP A 50 -9.07 -8.18 4.15
C TRP A 50 -9.64 -9.19 3.14
N ILE A 51 -8.81 -9.72 2.25
CA ILE A 51 -9.19 -10.87 1.40
C ILE A 51 -9.55 -12.08 2.27
N GLY A 52 -8.78 -12.32 3.35
CA GLY A 52 -9.10 -13.34 4.34
C GLY A 52 -10.47 -13.14 4.99
N PHE A 53 -10.81 -11.92 5.39
CA PHE A 53 -12.15 -11.60 5.93
C PHE A 53 -13.26 -11.85 4.91
N MET A 54 -13.03 -11.54 3.63
CA MET A 54 -14.00 -11.81 2.56
C MET A 54 -14.31 -13.30 2.38
N ILE A 55 -13.33 -14.17 2.63
CA ILE A 55 -13.45 -15.63 2.48
C ILE A 55 -14.00 -16.29 3.76
N THR A 56 -13.77 -15.68 4.92
CA THR A 56 -14.09 -16.29 6.22
C THR A 56 -15.45 -15.88 6.79
N ASP A 57 -16.02 -14.76 6.35
CA ASP A 57 -17.39 -14.34 6.71
C ASP A 57 -18.38 -14.67 5.57
N PRO A 58 -19.18 -15.75 5.71
CA PRO A 58 -20.16 -16.14 4.69
C PRO A 58 -21.21 -15.06 4.39
N GLY A 59 -21.53 -14.22 5.39
CA GLY A 59 -22.47 -13.11 5.22
C GLY A 59 -21.89 -12.03 4.31
N PHE A 60 -20.62 -11.70 4.48
CA PHE A 60 -19.94 -10.75 3.60
C PHE A 60 -19.68 -11.34 2.21
N THR A 61 -19.30 -12.62 2.11
CA THR A 61 -19.13 -13.30 0.81
C THR A 61 -20.41 -13.19 -0.03
N HIS A 62 -21.58 -13.45 0.56
CA HIS A 62 -22.86 -13.37 -0.16
C HIS A 62 -23.19 -11.96 -0.65
N ILE A 63 -22.92 -10.95 0.18
CA ILE A 63 -23.09 -9.54 -0.18
C ILE A 63 -22.14 -9.17 -1.32
N TYR A 64 -20.88 -9.58 -1.21
CA TYR A 64 -19.84 -9.28 -2.20
C TYR A 64 -20.17 -9.89 -3.55
N LEU A 65 -20.54 -11.18 -3.60
CA LEU A 65 -20.94 -11.87 -4.84
C LEU A 65 -22.12 -11.18 -5.53
N LYS A 66 -23.18 -10.85 -4.77
CA LYS A 66 -24.31 -10.08 -5.28
C LYS A 66 -23.90 -8.72 -5.83
N ALA A 67 -22.98 -8.03 -5.14
CA ALA A 67 -22.54 -6.71 -5.51
C ALA A 67 -21.72 -6.71 -6.80
N ILE A 68 -20.81 -7.69 -6.97
CA ILE A 68 -19.95 -7.78 -8.16
C ILE A 68 -20.71 -8.23 -9.41
N GLU A 69 -21.79 -9.02 -9.25
CA GLU A 69 -22.66 -9.44 -10.35
C GLU A 69 -23.47 -8.27 -10.93
N GLY A 70 -23.62 -7.16 -10.20
CA GLY A 70 -24.25 -5.92 -10.68
C GLY A 70 -25.78 -5.97 -10.83
N ASP A 71 -26.38 -7.17 -10.90
CA ASP A 71 -27.80 -7.39 -11.17
C ASP A 71 -28.65 -7.51 -9.88
N ALA A 72 -28.02 -7.78 -8.73
CA ALA A 72 -28.73 -7.99 -7.48
C ALA A 72 -29.02 -6.67 -6.74
N ALA A 73 -30.29 -6.42 -6.43
CA ALA A 73 -30.70 -5.31 -5.58
C ALA A 73 -30.20 -5.52 -4.13
N LEU A 74 -29.00 -5.01 -3.84
CA LEU A 74 -28.48 -4.93 -2.46
C LEU A 74 -29.39 -4.02 -1.63
N ASN A 75 -29.72 -4.46 -0.42
CA ASN A 75 -30.38 -3.60 0.55
C ASN A 75 -29.43 -2.47 1.01
N LYS A 76 -29.96 -1.46 1.72
CA LYS A 76 -29.16 -0.28 2.12
C LYS A 76 -27.95 -0.64 2.98
N GLU A 77 -28.08 -1.62 3.86
CA GLU A 77 -27.00 -2.05 4.75
C GLU A 77 -25.93 -2.84 3.98
N GLU A 78 -26.34 -3.78 3.12
CA GLU A 78 -25.45 -4.55 2.25
C GLU A 78 -24.66 -3.62 1.32
N ARG A 79 -25.33 -2.63 0.71
CA ARG A 79 -24.69 -1.62 -0.13
C ARG A 79 -23.71 -0.76 0.67
N HIS A 80 -24.05 -0.39 1.90
CA HIS A 80 -23.13 0.36 2.76
C HIS A 80 -21.87 -0.46 3.09
N ARG A 81 -22.03 -1.73 3.49
CA ARG A 81 -20.91 -2.64 3.79
C ARG A 81 -20.01 -2.83 2.56
N PHE A 82 -20.61 -3.04 1.38
CA PHE A 82 -19.87 -3.13 0.13
C PHE A 82 -19.13 -1.82 -0.20
N ASN A 83 -19.78 -0.66 -0.07
CA ASN A 83 -19.14 0.63 -0.33
C ASN A 83 -17.95 0.89 0.61
N VAL A 84 -18.11 0.64 1.91
CA VAL A 84 -17.03 0.82 2.90
C VAL A 84 -15.86 -0.10 2.56
N PHE A 85 -16.13 -1.35 2.18
CA PHE A 85 -15.11 -2.28 1.73
C PHE A 85 -14.36 -1.74 0.50
N MET A 86 -15.09 -1.36 -0.55
CA MET A 86 -14.50 -0.90 -1.80
C MET A 86 -13.67 0.38 -1.61
N VAL A 87 -14.18 1.35 -0.84
CA VAL A 87 -13.40 2.56 -0.48
C VAL A 87 -12.11 2.16 0.23
N SER A 88 -12.19 1.30 1.24
CA SER A 88 -11.02 0.90 2.03
C SER A 88 -9.97 0.18 1.18
N TYR A 89 -10.40 -0.71 0.29
CA TYR A 89 -9.52 -1.46 -0.60
C TYR A 89 -8.79 -0.52 -1.58
N PHE A 90 -9.53 0.36 -2.25
CA PHE A 90 -8.95 1.30 -3.22
C PHE A 90 -8.07 2.36 -2.56
N LEU A 91 -8.38 2.80 -1.32
CA LEU A 91 -7.49 3.69 -0.55
C LEU A 91 -6.13 3.02 -0.29
N ARG A 92 -6.12 1.73 0.05
CA ARG A 92 -4.88 1.00 0.28
C ARG A 92 -4.04 0.84 -0.98
N ILE A 93 -4.69 0.57 -2.12
CA ILE A 93 -4.00 0.55 -3.42
C ILE A 93 -3.49 1.95 -3.77
N GLN A 94 -4.26 3.00 -3.47
CA GLN A 94 -3.84 4.38 -3.69
C GLN A 94 -2.59 4.72 -2.87
N GLU A 95 -2.52 4.31 -1.60
CA GLU A 95 -1.34 4.46 -0.75
C GLU A 95 -0.13 3.73 -1.33
N LEU A 96 -0.32 2.48 -1.78
CA LEU A 96 0.73 1.69 -2.42
C LEU A 96 1.20 2.32 -3.74
N TRP A 97 0.26 2.87 -4.52
CA TRP A 97 0.54 3.58 -5.77
C TRP A 97 1.26 4.90 -5.54
N ASP A 98 0.91 5.65 -4.50
CA ASP A 98 1.58 6.92 -4.19
C ASP A 98 3.03 6.69 -3.74
N TYR A 99 3.27 5.56 -3.08
CA TYR A 99 4.59 5.13 -2.67
C TYR A 99 5.45 4.63 -3.85
N ASP A 100 4.88 3.82 -4.75
CA ASP A 100 5.56 3.30 -5.95
C ASP A 100 4.58 3.19 -7.13
N ASN A 101 4.51 4.25 -7.93
CA ASN A 101 3.54 4.38 -9.02
C ASN A 101 3.81 3.46 -10.23
N ASN A 102 4.99 2.83 -10.28
CA ASN A 102 5.41 1.89 -11.32
C ASN A 102 5.44 0.45 -10.81
N SER A 103 4.96 0.18 -9.59
CA SER A 103 4.97 -1.16 -9.03
C SER A 103 4.03 -2.10 -9.78
N ASP A 104 4.56 -3.24 -10.25
CA ASP A 104 3.74 -4.32 -10.81
C ASP A 104 2.69 -4.84 -9.83
N GLN A 105 2.96 -4.73 -8.52
CA GLN A 105 2.01 -5.11 -7.47
C GLN A 105 0.75 -4.24 -7.47
N VAL A 106 0.89 -2.93 -7.64
CA VAL A 106 -0.26 -2.01 -7.70
C VAL A 106 -1.14 -2.38 -8.89
N LYS A 107 -0.51 -2.62 -10.04
CA LYS A 107 -1.21 -3.06 -11.25
C LYS A 107 -1.91 -4.39 -11.04
N MET A 108 -1.25 -5.36 -10.41
CA MET A 108 -1.82 -6.66 -10.08
C MET A 108 -3.06 -6.52 -9.18
N TYR A 109 -2.97 -5.80 -8.06
CA TYR A 109 -4.10 -5.62 -7.14
C TYR A 109 -5.26 -4.86 -7.78
N ALA A 110 -4.97 -3.80 -8.55
CA ALA A 110 -5.99 -3.07 -9.29
C ALA A 110 -6.71 -3.97 -10.31
N ASN A 111 -5.96 -4.78 -11.07
CA ASN A 111 -6.55 -5.70 -12.05
C ASN A 111 -7.37 -6.82 -11.40
N ILE A 112 -6.94 -7.34 -10.24
CA ILE A 112 -7.70 -8.37 -9.51
C ILE A 112 -9.08 -7.84 -9.15
N ILE A 113 -9.15 -6.67 -8.49
CA ILE A 113 -10.44 -6.14 -8.04
C ILE A 113 -11.31 -5.68 -9.22
N LEU A 114 -10.73 -4.97 -10.20
CA LEU A 114 -11.47 -4.48 -11.37
C LEU A 114 -11.96 -5.64 -12.25
N GLY A 115 -11.20 -6.73 -12.32
CA GLY A 115 -11.56 -7.95 -13.05
C GLY A 115 -12.53 -8.88 -12.31
N THR A 116 -12.94 -8.54 -11.08
CA THR A 116 -13.82 -9.42 -10.30
C THR A 116 -15.27 -9.43 -10.82
N GLY A 117 -15.76 -8.33 -11.40
CA GLY A 117 -17.11 -8.28 -11.98
C GLY A 117 -17.57 -6.88 -12.40
N PRO A 118 -18.63 -6.77 -13.21
CA PRO A 118 -19.15 -5.50 -13.72
C PRO A 118 -19.58 -4.56 -12.60
N GLY A 119 -20.13 -5.07 -11.49
CA GLY A 119 -20.57 -4.25 -10.37
C GLY A 119 -19.43 -3.49 -9.66
N VAL A 120 -18.19 -3.98 -9.75
CA VAL A 120 -17.01 -3.25 -9.28
C VAL A 120 -16.72 -2.04 -10.16
N ILE A 121 -16.82 -2.21 -11.48
CA ILE A 121 -16.63 -1.13 -12.45
C ILE A 121 -17.72 -0.08 -12.28
N ASP A 122 -18.98 -0.50 -12.12
CA ASP A 122 -20.12 0.40 -11.90
C ASP A 122 -19.96 1.19 -10.59
N TRP A 123 -19.52 0.51 -9.52
CA TRP A 123 -19.19 1.17 -8.26
C TRP A 123 -18.06 2.18 -8.42
N TYR A 124 -17.00 1.82 -9.14
CA TYR A 124 -15.87 2.71 -9.36
C TYR A 124 -16.28 3.96 -10.16
N GLN A 125 -17.08 3.78 -11.21
CA GLN A 125 -17.59 4.88 -12.03
C GLN A 125 -18.55 5.81 -11.26
N SER A 126 -19.39 5.25 -10.39
CA SER A 126 -20.42 6.02 -9.67
C SER A 126 -19.95 6.67 -8.37
N MET A 127 -19.04 6.02 -7.62
CA MET A 127 -18.58 6.49 -6.32
C MET A 127 -17.05 6.56 -6.25
N GLY A 128 -16.34 5.54 -6.70
CA GLY A 128 -14.88 5.45 -6.58
C GLY A 128 -14.13 6.65 -7.17
N ARG A 129 -14.55 7.13 -8.35
CA ARG A 129 -13.98 8.32 -9.00
C ARG A 129 -14.06 9.61 -8.18
N PHE A 130 -15.05 9.73 -7.30
CA PHE A 130 -15.28 10.92 -6.47
C PHE A 130 -14.53 10.86 -5.13
N VAL A 131 -14.29 9.65 -4.62
CA VAL A 131 -13.62 9.44 -3.32
C VAL A 131 -12.11 9.43 -3.45
N MET A 132 -11.60 8.99 -4.60
CA MET A 132 -10.15 8.84 -4.85
C MET A 132 -9.52 10.09 -5.46
N ILE A 133 -8.20 10.22 -5.33
CA ILE A 133 -7.48 11.38 -5.86
C ILE A 133 -7.42 11.37 -7.40
N PRO A 134 -7.50 12.54 -8.09
CA PRO A 134 -7.60 12.59 -9.56
C PRO A 134 -6.45 11.93 -10.34
N ARG A 135 -5.24 11.89 -9.76
CA ARG A 135 -4.08 11.25 -10.39
C ARG A 135 -4.21 9.71 -10.40
N PHE A 136 -4.76 9.15 -9.33
CA PHE A 136 -4.96 7.72 -9.20
C PHE A 136 -6.17 7.25 -10.02
N THR A 137 -7.25 8.05 -10.07
CA THR A 137 -8.39 7.72 -10.94
C THR A 137 -8.00 7.70 -12.41
N LYS A 138 -7.15 8.63 -12.88
CA LYS A 138 -6.59 8.57 -14.24
C LYS A 138 -5.77 7.29 -14.50
N TYR A 139 -5.07 6.78 -13.50
CA TYR A 139 -4.33 5.52 -13.60
C TYR A 139 -5.29 4.33 -13.75
N LEU A 140 -6.31 4.25 -12.89
CA LEU A 140 -7.33 3.20 -12.95
C LEU A 140 -8.15 3.26 -14.25
N ASP A 141 -8.49 4.46 -14.72
CA ASP A 141 -9.21 4.66 -15.99
C ASP A 141 -8.44 4.09 -17.18
N LYS A 142 -7.11 4.23 -17.19
CA LYS A 142 -6.25 3.60 -18.21
C LYS A 142 -6.22 2.08 -18.09
N LEU A 143 -6.36 1.52 -16.89
CA LEU A 143 -6.42 0.07 -16.71
C LEU A 143 -7.76 -0.50 -17.21
N ILE A 144 -8.86 0.24 -17.05
CA ILE A 144 -10.20 -0.19 -17.49
C ILE A 144 -10.36 -0.09 -19.01
N GLN A 145 -9.65 0.84 -19.67
CA GLN A 145 -9.70 1.05 -21.11
C GLN A 145 -8.79 0.12 -21.93
N ASN A 146 -7.87 -0.60 -21.28
CA ASN A 146 -6.98 -1.59 -21.90
C ASN A 146 -7.58 -2.99 -21.79
#